data_AF-A0AAW3KIQ9-F1
#
_entry.id   AF-A0AAW3KIQ9-F1
#
_cell.length_a   1.000
_cell.length_b   1.000
_cell.length_c   1.000
_cell.angle_alpha   90.00
_cell.angle_beta   90.00
_cell.angle_gamma   90.00
#
_symmetry.space_group_name_H-M   'P 1'
#
loop_
_entity.id
_entity.type
_entity.pdbx_description
1 polymer ?
#
loop_
_entity_poly.entity_id
_entity_poly.type
_entity_poly.pdbx_seq_one_letter_code
_entity_poly.pdbx_strand_id
1 'polypeptide(L)'
;MLQALCMNVAGIFDNWGWAFALRHGLLDLIGGPHGASLFKQRIRKFLPEPLLRQVEAMDDWHTNYLKGYRDSLAHQIPLYIPPFTVTKDEEVRYRELESERQQLLFAGEFDRYESATQELEAIGSACTVFMHSLQFEGVYRPVHLHLQILSDCATVVECGGLFLSHWQERA
;
A
#
# COMPACT_ATOMS: atom_id res chain seq x y z
N MET A 1 -11.58 3.24 3.50
CA MET A 1 -11.63 1.96 2.78
C MET A 1 -10.24 1.41 2.48
N LEU A 2 -9.35 2.15 1.77
CA LEU A 2 -7.99 1.71 1.43
C LEU A 2 -7.14 1.30 2.65
N GLN A 3 -7.13 2.12 3.71
CA GLN A 3 -6.40 1.83 4.95
C GLN A 3 -6.78 0.45 5.53
N ALA A 4 -8.09 0.18 5.58
CA ALA A 4 -8.62 -1.07 6.10
C ALA A 4 -8.24 -2.25 5.20
N LEU A 5 -8.22 -2.07 3.88
CA LEU A 5 -7.77 -3.10 2.94
C LEU A 5 -6.32 -3.51 3.24
N CYS A 6 -5.38 -2.56 3.28
CA CYS A 6 -3.97 -2.86 3.54
C CYS A 6 -3.76 -3.58 4.88
N MET A 7 -4.44 -3.11 5.94
CA MET A 7 -4.39 -3.76 7.26
C MET A 7 -5.00 -5.17 7.24
N ASN A 8 -6.12 -5.36 6.55
CA ASN A 8 -6.78 -6.67 6.45
C ASN A 8 -5.94 -7.66 5.66
N VAL A 9 -5.33 -7.23 4.55
CA VAL A 9 -4.43 -8.09 3.76
C VAL A 9 -3.29 -8.58 4.64
N ALA A 10 -2.56 -7.67 5.33
CA ALA A 10 -1.52 -8.07 6.27
C ALA A 10 -2.04 -8.98 7.40
N GLY A 11 -3.19 -8.65 7.97
CA GLY A 11 -3.82 -9.41 9.04
C GLY A 11 -4.23 -10.83 8.62
N ILE A 12 -4.64 -11.04 7.37
CA ILE A 12 -4.99 -12.38 6.86
C ILE A 12 -3.78 -13.32 6.90
N PHE A 13 -2.62 -12.86 6.43
CA PHE A 13 -1.40 -13.68 6.45
C PHE A 13 -0.88 -13.94 7.87
N ASP A 14 -0.99 -12.96 8.76
CA ASP A 14 -0.68 -13.16 10.17
C ASP A 14 -1.64 -14.17 10.81
N ASN A 15 -2.95 -14.08 10.52
CA ASN A 15 -3.96 -15.02 11.00
C ASN A 15 -3.72 -16.45 10.49
N TRP A 16 -3.27 -16.62 9.24
CA TRP A 16 -2.88 -17.94 8.73
C TRP A 16 -1.65 -18.50 9.43
N GLY A 17 -0.65 -17.65 9.70
CA GLY A 17 0.51 -18.03 10.52
C GLY A 17 0.08 -18.50 11.92
N TRP A 18 -0.83 -17.77 12.56
CA TRP A 18 -1.42 -18.15 13.84
C TRP A 18 -2.19 -19.46 13.79
N ALA A 19 -3.10 -19.61 12.82
CA ALA A 19 -3.90 -20.80 12.65
C ALA A 19 -3.02 -22.04 12.45
N PHE A 20 -1.98 -21.92 11.61
CA PHE A 20 -1.01 -23.00 11.39
C PHE A 20 -0.23 -23.32 12.66
N ALA A 21 0.30 -22.31 13.35
CA ALA A 21 1.06 -22.51 14.58
C ALA A 21 0.25 -23.19 15.68
N LEU A 22 -1.02 -22.77 15.87
CA LEU A 22 -1.92 -23.37 16.84
C LEU A 22 -2.32 -24.80 16.45
N ARG A 23 -2.64 -25.03 15.17
CA ARG A 23 -3.03 -26.36 14.66
C ARG A 23 -1.96 -27.42 14.94
N HIS A 24 -0.69 -27.04 14.78
CA HIS A 24 0.45 -27.96 14.88
C HIS A 24 1.23 -27.87 16.20
N GLY A 25 0.72 -27.12 17.18
CA GLY A 25 1.37 -26.96 18.49
C GLY A 25 2.76 -26.33 18.42
N LEU A 26 2.98 -25.38 17.51
CA LEU A 26 4.32 -24.86 17.19
C LEU A 26 4.73 -23.65 18.03
N LEU A 27 3.85 -23.07 18.85
CA LEU A 27 4.11 -21.79 19.53
C LEU A 27 5.45 -21.75 20.27
N ASP A 28 5.77 -22.78 21.04
CA ASP A 28 7.04 -22.84 21.77
C ASP A 28 8.26 -22.94 20.83
N LEU A 29 8.11 -23.65 19.70
CA LEU A 29 9.17 -23.85 18.71
C LEU A 29 9.46 -22.60 17.88
N ILE A 30 8.47 -21.74 17.69
CA ILE A 30 8.61 -20.47 16.94
C ILE A 30 8.95 -19.28 17.85
N GLY A 31 9.10 -19.51 19.16
CA GLY A 31 9.42 -18.48 20.14
C GLY A 31 8.21 -17.61 20.53
N GLY A 32 7.04 -18.24 20.62
CA GLY A 32 5.80 -17.65 21.10
C GLY A 32 5.04 -16.82 20.05
N PRO A 33 4.10 -15.97 20.51
CA PRO A 33 3.22 -15.16 19.68
C PRO A 33 3.92 -14.36 18.56
N HIS A 34 5.11 -13.82 18.83
CA HIS A 34 5.86 -13.01 17.88
C HIS A 34 6.44 -13.80 16.69
N GLY A 35 6.44 -15.13 16.78
CA GLY A 35 6.83 -16.02 15.68
C GLY A 35 5.67 -16.43 14.75
N ALA A 36 4.43 -16.12 15.12
CA ALA A 36 3.22 -16.68 14.50
C ALA A 36 2.72 -15.87 13.30
N SER A 37 3.61 -15.59 12.35
CA SER A 37 3.29 -14.92 11.09
C SER A 37 3.84 -15.74 9.94
N LEU A 38 3.05 -15.91 8.87
CA LEU A 38 3.38 -16.81 7.77
C LEU A 38 4.72 -16.45 7.09
N PHE A 39 5.10 -15.17 7.09
CA PHE A 39 6.36 -14.70 6.50
C PHE A 39 7.57 -14.83 7.42
N LYS A 40 7.43 -15.31 8.67
CA LYS A 40 8.57 -15.46 9.59
C LYS A 40 9.37 -16.73 9.29
N GLN A 41 10.69 -16.59 9.22
CA GLN A 41 11.61 -17.72 9.00
C GLN A 41 11.44 -18.87 9.99
N ARG A 42 10.97 -18.60 11.22
CA ARG A 42 10.75 -19.63 12.24
C ARG A 42 9.59 -20.56 11.90
N ILE A 43 8.49 -20.05 11.33
CA ILE A 43 7.34 -20.88 10.97
C ILE A 43 7.57 -21.60 9.63
N ARG A 44 8.30 -20.97 8.70
CA ARG A 44 8.59 -21.51 7.36
C ARG A 44 9.19 -22.92 7.37
N LYS A 45 10.03 -23.22 8.36
CA LYS A 45 10.68 -24.54 8.53
C LYS A 45 9.68 -25.69 8.69
N PHE A 46 8.44 -25.40 9.06
CA PHE A 46 7.40 -26.38 9.29
C PHE A 46 6.33 -26.37 8.20
N LEU A 47 6.36 -25.40 7.28
CA LEU A 47 5.39 -25.32 6.20
C LEU A 47 5.62 -26.45 5.20
N PRO A 48 4.55 -27.10 4.71
CA PRO A 48 4.67 -28.04 3.61
C PRO A 48 5.19 -27.32 2.35
N GLU A 49 5.91 -28.07 1.51
CA GLU A 49 6.63 -27.55 0.34
C GLU A 49 5.81 -26.61 -0.56
N PRO A 50 4.53 -26.88 -0.91
CA PRO A 50 3.74 -25.97 -1.73
C PRO A 50 3.57 -24.59 -1.06
N LEU A 51 3.30 -24.56 0.24
CA LEU A 51 3.13 -23.32 0.99
C LEU A 51 4.44 -22.58 1.18
N LEU A 52 5.52 -23.30 1.50
CA LEU A 52 6.84 -22.69 1.63
C LEU A 52 7.22 -21.94 0.36
N ARG A 53 7.10 -22.60 -0.80
CA ARG A 53 7.42 -22.02 -2.10
C ARG A 53 6.60 -20.77 -2.40
N GLN A 54 5.30 -20.80 -2.12
CA GLN A 54 4.43 -19.64 -2.34
C GLN A 54 4.82 -18.46 -1.44
N VAL A 55 5.11 -18.73 -0.17
CA VAL A 55 5.52 -17.69 0.79
C VAL A 55 6.87 -17.08 0.39
N GLU A 56 7.82 -17.90 -0.08
CA GLU A 56 9.12 -17.43 -0.58
C GLU A 56 8.97 -16.60 -1.86
N ALA A 57 8.10 -17.01 -2.79
CA ALA A 57 7.82 -16.23 -4.01
C ALA A 57 7.25 -14.84 -3.70
N MET A 58 6.65 -14.66 -2.53
CA MET A 58 6.04 -13.41 -2.07
C MET A 58 6.96 -12.54 -1.21
N ASP A 59 8.23 -12.90 -1.03
CA ASP A 59 9.15 -12.20 -0.11
C ASP A 59 9.37 -10.74 -0.48
N ASP A 60 9.52 -10.45 -1.78
CA ASP A 60 9.69 -9.09 -2.29
C ASP A 60 8.42 -8.26 -2.06
N TRP A 61 7.25 -8.79 -2.44
CA TRP A 61 5.96 -8.15 -2.21
C TRP A 61 5.71 -7.87 -0.73
N HIS A 62 5.98 -8.83 0.15
CA HIS A 62 5.81 -8.63 1.59
C HIS A 62 6.79 -7.59 2.15
N THR A 63 8.08 -7.71 1.81
CA THR A 63 9.15 -6.92 2.43
C THR A 63 9.20 -5.48 1.90
N ASN A 64 9.08 -5.31 0.58
CA ASN A 64 9.28 -4.03 -0.09
C ASN A 64 7.96 -3.26 -0.30
N TYR A 65 6.82 -3.95 -0.28
CA TYR A 65 5.50 -3.32 -0.36
C TYR A 65 4.73 -3.45 0.96
N LEU A 66 4.13 -4.60 1.26
CA LEU A 66 3.07 -4.70 2.28
C LEU A 66 3.52 -4.22 3.67
N LYS A 67 4.73 -4.60 4.08
CA LYS A 67 5.28 -4.26 5.40
C LYS A 67 5.35 -2.75 5.63
N GLY A 68 5.85 -2.00 4.65
CA GLY A 68 5.98 -0.54 4.77
C GLY A 68 4.62 0.14 4.95
N TYR A 69 3.66 -0.23 4.11
CA TYR A 69 2.29 0.30 4.19
C TYR A 69 1.59 -0.08 5.50
N ARG A 70 1.74 -1.33 5.97
CA ARG A 70 1.20 -1.79 7.25
C ARG A 70 1.82 -1.04 8.43
N ASP A 71 3.14 -0.93 8.46
CA ASP A 71 3.87 -0.29 9.57
C ASP A 71 3.54 1.20 9.66
N SER A 72 3.42 1.90 8.53
CA SER A 72 2.91 3.28 8.53
C SER A 72 1.52 3.39 9.12
N LEU A 73 0.61 2.49 8.77
CA LEU A 73 -0.75 2.51 9.28
C LEU A 73 -0.85 2.16 10.76
N ALA A 74 -0.01 1.24 11.23
CA ALA A 74 0.11 0.93 12.66
C ALA A 74 0.60 2.16 13.46
N HIS A 75 1.46 2.99 12.87
CA HIS A 75 1.87 4.29 13.42
C HIS A 75 0.87 5.43 13.13
N GLN A 76 -0.35 5.10 12.70
CA GLN A 76 -1.43 6.06 12.44
C GLN A 76 -1.11 7.10 11.34
N ILE A 77 -0.19 6.76 10.42
CA ILE A 77 0.09 7.58 9.24
C ILE A 77 -0.90 7.18 8.14
N PRO A 78 -1.81 8.07 7.71
CA PRO A 78 -2.77 7.75 6.66
C PRO A 78 -2.06 7.63 5.31
N LEU A 79 -2.44 6.62 4.52
CA LEU A 79 -2.13 6.59 3.09
C LEU A 79 -2.73 7.81 2.39
N TYR A 80 -1.92 8.48 1.59
CA TYR A 80 -2.23 9.68 0.84
C TYR A 80 -2.43 9.36 -0.64
N ILE A 81 -3.47 9.93 -1.23
CA ILE A 81 -3.71 9.95 -2.68
C ILE A 81 -3.57 11.41 -3.08
N PRO A 82 -2.57 11.78 -3.91
CA PRO A 82 -2.47 13.14 -4.42
C PRO A 82 -3.76 13.55 -5.14
N PRO A 83 -4.17 14.82 -5.07
CA PRO A 83 -5.43 15.25 -5.67
C PRO A 83 -5.38 15.19 -7.21
N PHE A 84 -4.23 15.53 -7.80
CA PHE A 84 -4.03 15.53 -9.24
C PHE A 84 -2.55 15.33 -9.58
N THR A 85 -2.28 15.06 -10.86
CA THR A 85 -0.95 15.02 -11.46
C THR A 85 -0.89 15.96 -12.65
N VAL A 86 0.26 16.58 -12.84
CA VAL A 86 0.54 17.48 -13.97
C VAL A 86 1.72 16.96 -14.78
N THR A 87 1.67 17.18 -16.09
CA THR A 87 2.84 17.10 -16.97
C THR A 87 3.79 18.27 -16.71
N LYS A 88 5.01 18.22 -17.28
CA LYS A 88 5.99 19.31 -17.13
C LYS A 88 5.47 20.63 -17.70
N ASP A 89 4.78 20.59 -18.83
CA ASP A 89 4.25 21.79 -19.48
C ASP A 89 3.07 22.36 -18.68
N GLU A 90 2.19 21.49 -18.17
CA GLU A 90 1.12 21.86 -17.25
C GLU A 90 1.65 22.44 -15.94
N GLU A 91 2.77 21.92 -15.41
CA GLU A 91 3.41 22.46 -14.21
C GLU A 91 3.88 23.91 -14.41
N VAL A 92 4.48 24.21 -15.57
CA VAL A 92 4.88 25.58 -15.92
C VAL A 92 3.65 26.48 -15.95
N ARG A 93 2.61 26.07 -16.69
CA ARG A 93 1.37 26.85 -16.80
C ARG A 93 0.65 27.03 -15.47
N TYR A 94 0.64 25.99 -14.63
CA TYR A 94 0.06 26.02 -13.29
C TYR A 94 0.74 27.10 -12.44
N ARG A 95 2.08 27.12 -12.41
CA ARG A 95 2.86 28.12 -11.64
C ARG A 95 2.63 29.55 -12.15
N GLU A 96 2.52 29.73 -13.46
CA GLU A 96 2.20 31.04 -14.06
C GLU A 96 0.83 31.54 -13.60
N LEU A 97 -0.20 30.70 -13.71
CA LEU A 97 -1.57 31.04 -13.29
C LEU A 97 -1.65 31.27 -11.77
N GLU A 98 -0.91 30.51 -10.96
CA GLU A 98 -0.89 30.71 -9.51
C GLU A 98 -0.29 32.08 -9.14
N SER A 99 0.77 32.49 -9.84
CA SER A 99 1.40 33.80 -9.71
C SER A 99 0.47 34.93 -10.20
N GLU A 100 -0.17 34.76 -11.37
CA GLU A 100 -1.16 35.71 -11.91
C GLU A 100 -2.32 35.91 -10.92
N ARG A 101 -2.87 34.81 -10.40
CA ARG A 101 -3.97 34.84 -9.43
C ARG A 101 -3.62 35.62 -8.16
N GLN A 102 -2.40 35.46 -7.65
CA GLN A 102 -1.93 36.21 -6.49
C GLN A 102 -1.87 37.71 -6.77
N GLN A 103 -1.41 38.11 -7.96
CA GLN A 103 -1.34 39.52 -8.37
C GLN A 103 -2.73 40.13 -8.56
N LEU A 104 -3.64 39.42 -9.22
CA LEU A 104 -5.02 39.85 -9.44
C LEU A 104 -5.79 40.05 -8.13
N LEU A 105 -5.56 39.18 -7.14
CA LEU A 105 -6.16 39.31 -5.83
C LEU A 105 -5.73 40.62 -5.13
N PHE A 106 -4.45 40.97 -5.21
CA PHE A 106 -3.95 42.24 -4.65
C PHE A 106 -4.43 43.46 -5.43
N ALA A 107 -4.64 43.32 -6.75
CA ALA A 107 -5.17 44.39 -7.60
C ALA A 107 -6.69 44.59 -7.48
N GLY A 108 -7.42 43.64 -6.86
CA GLY A 108 -8.88 43.67 -6.76
C GLY A 108 -9.60 43.31 -8.07
N GLU A 109 -8.90 42.69 -9.01
CA GLU A 109 -9.41 42.32 -10.34
C GLU A 109 -10.13 40.95 -10.27
N PHE A 110 -11.31 40.93 -9.65
CA PHE A 110 -12.01 39.68 -9.29
C PHE A 110 -12.52 38.86 -10.49
N ASP A 111 -12.97 39.49 -11.57
CA ASP A 111 -13.48 38.78 -12.75
C ASP A 111 -12.36 37.98 -13.44
N ARG A 112 -11.18 38.59 -13.55
CA ARG A 112 -10.00 37.92 -14.12
C ARG A 112 -9.45 36.87 -13.14
N TYR A 113 -9.51 37.14 -11.83
CA TYR A 113 -9.16 36.15 -10.81
C TYR A 113 -10.01 34.87 -10.91
N GLU A 114 -11.31 35.01 -11.12
CA GLU A 114 -12.21 33.86 -11.30
C GLU A 114 -11.87 33.08 -12.58
N SER A 115 -11.62 33.79 -13.69
CA SER A 115 -11.21 33.17 -14.95
C SER A 115 -9.90 32.38 -14.81
N ALA A 116 -8.88 32.97 -14.17
CA ALA A 116 -7.60 32.32 -13.91
C ALA A 116 -7.74 31.10 -12.97
N THR A 117 -8.69 31.15 -12.03
CA THR A 117 -8.99 30.03 -11.13
C THR A 117 -9.61 28.86 -11.90
N GLN A 118 -10.56 29.13 -12.81
CA GLN A 118 -11.15 28.09 -13.66
C GLN A 118 -10.11 27.46 -14.59
N GLU A 119 -9.20 28.28 -15.17
CA GLU A 119 -8.08 27.76 -15.96
C GLU A 119 -7.17 26.85 -15.12
N LEU A 120 -6.88 27.23 -13.87
CA LEU A 120 -6.01 26.47 -12.97
C LEU A 120 -6.67 25.15 -12.51
N GLU A 121 -7.96 25.15 -12.21
CA GLU A 121 -8.72 23.94 -11.86
C GLU A 121 -8.86 22.95 -13.02
N ALA A 122 -8.78 23.45 -14.26
CA ALA A 122 -8.77 22.61 -15.46
C ALA A 122 -7.41 21.96 -15.76
N ILE A 123 -6.34 22.35 -15.06
CA ILE A 123 -5.00 21.80 -15.28
C ILE A 123 -4.82 20.47 -14.54
N GLY A 124 -4.25 19.51 -15.27
CA GLY A 124 -3.87 18.22 -14.74
C GLY A 124 -4.97 17.17 -14.83
N SER A 125 -4.70 16.03 -14.22
CA SER A 125 -5.57 14.86 -14.27
C SER A 125 -5.61 14.14 -12.92
N ALA A 126 -6.66 13.34 -12.70
CA ALA A 126 -6.82 12.58 -11.47
C ALA A 126 -5.60 11.69 -11.21
N CYS A 127 -5.02 11.82 -10.01
CA CYS A 127 -3.92 10.95 -9.61
C CYS A 127 -4.43 9.54 -9.31
N THR A 128 -3.80 8.53 -9.89
CA THR A 128 -4.17 7.12 -9.68
C THR A 128 -3.20 6.36 -8.79
N VAL A 129 -2.31 7.08 -8.09
CA VAL A 129 -1.33 6.48 -7.18
C VAL A 129 -1.61 6.85 -5.73
N PHE A 130 -1.17 6.00 -4.82
CA PHE A 130 -1.19 6.26 -3.38
C PHE A 130 0.19 6.01 -2.77
N MET A 131 0.44 6.62 -1.61
CA MET A 131 1.71 6.54 -0.91
C MET A 131 1.50 6.64 0.61
N HIS A 132 2.46 6.16 1.40
CA HIS A 132 2.43 6.23 2.87
C HIS A 132 3.40 7.28 3.45
N SER A 133 4.07 8.05 2.59
CA SER A 133 4.93 9.17 2.96
C SER A 133 4.90 10.22 1.84
N LEU A 134 4.91 11.49 2.23
CA LEU A 134 5.01 12.64 1.32
C LEU A 134 6.47 13.02 1.02
N GLN A 135 7.43 12.36 1.65
CA GLN A 135 8.84 12.60 1.38
C GLN A 135 9.22 11.92 0.06
N PHE A 136 9.30 12.72 -1.01
CA PHE A 136 9.75 12.31 -2.34
C PHE A 136 11.25 11.98 -2.41
N GLU A 137 12.02 12.26 -1.37
CA GLU A 137 13.47 12.01 -1.29
C GLU A 137 13.85 10.61 -0.73
N GLY A 138 12.86 9.74 -0.48
CA GLY A 138 13.07 8.40 0.05
C GLY A 138 12.93 7.26 -0.97
N VAL A 139 13.16 6.02 -0.50
CA VAL A 139 12.94 4.75 -1.23
C VAL A 139 11.44 4.47 -1.48
N TYR A 140 10.55 5.36 -1.05
CA TYR A 140 9.11 5.17 -1.08
C TYR A 140 8.55 5.38 -2.48
N ARG A 141 8.12 4.27 -3.10
CA ARG A 141 7.56 4.28 -4.44
C ARG A 141 6.05 4.46 -4.37
N PRO A 142 5.48 5.46 -5.06
CA PRO A 142 4.04 5.54 -5.25
C PRO A 142 3.54 4.25 -5.91
N VAL A 143 2.37 3.79 -5.49
CA VAL A 143 1.78 2.55 -5.98
C VAL A 143 0.46 2.86 -6.68
N HIS A 144 0.22 2.25 -7.83
CA HIS A 144 -1.04 2.41 -8.55
C HIS A 144 -2.21 1.83 -7.76
N LEU A 145 -3.16 2.68 -7.40
CA LEU A 145 -4.29 2.34 -6.52
C LEU A 145 -5.07 1.14 -7.04
N HIS A 146 -5.65 1.24 -8.24
CA HIS A 146 -6.55 0.22 -8.76
C HIS A 146 -5.83 -1.12 -9.01
N LEU A 147 -4.65 -1.06 -9.64
CA LEU A 147 -3.86 -2.25 -9.94
C LEU A 147 -3.41 -2.97 -8.67
N GLN A 148 -3.02 -2.21 -7.63
CA GLN A 148 -2.57 -2.81 -6.38
C GLN A 148 -3.71 -3.46 -5.60
N ILE A 149 -4.90 -2.85 -5.58
CA ILE A 149 -6.07 -3.46 -4.94
C ILE A 149 -6.37 -4.83 -5.58
N LEU A 150 -6.37 -4.90 -6.91
CA LEU A 150 -6.59 -6.15 -7.62
C LEU A 150 -5.48 -7.18 -7.34
N SER A 151 -4.23 -6.73 -7.35
CA SER A 151 -3.06 -7.57 -7.05
C SER A 151 -3.12 -8.16 -5.64
N ASP A 152 -3.42 -7.34 -4.63
CA ASP A 152 -3.49 -7.77 -3.23
C ASP A 152 -4.66 -8.76 -3.02
N CYS A 153 -5.81 -8.49 -3.63
CA CYS A 153 -6.95 -9.41 -3.58
C CYS A 153 -6.64 -10.75 -4.25
N ALA A 154 -6.05 -10.73 -5.45
CA ALA A 154 -5.64 -11.95 -6.16
C ALA A 154 -4.64 -12.75 -5.33
N THR A 155 -3.64 -12.07 -4.77
CA THR A 155 -2.62 -12.66 -3.88
C THR A 155 -3.25 -13.38 -2.69
N VAL A 156 -4.25 -12.76 -2.04
CA VAL A 156 -4.99 -13.40 -0.94
C VAL A 156 -5.77 -14.61 -1.41
N VAL A 157 -6.45 -14.55 -2.56
CA VAL A 157 -7.25 -15.68 -3.07
C VAL A 157 -6.35 -16.85 -3.45
N GLU A 158 -5.26 -16.59 -4.18
CA GLU A 158 -4.31 -17.61 -4.63
C GLU A 158 -3.60 -18.28 -3.45
N CYS A 159 -3.01 -17.48 -2.56
CA CYS A 159 -2.33 -18.02 -1.38
C CYS A 159 -3.32 -18.70 -0.43
N GLY A 160 -4.53 -18.15 -0.28
CA GLY A 160 -5.58 -18.71 0.58
C GLY A 160 -6.08 -20.08 0.10
N GLY A 161 -6.26 -20.25 -1.21
CA GLY A 161 -6.61 -21.55 -1.79
C GLY A 161 -5.54 -22.61 -1.52
N LEU A 162 -4.26 -22.23 -1.69
CA LEU A 162 -3.14 -23.10 -1.38
C LEU A 162 -3.06 -23.41 0.13
N PHE A 163 -3.22 -22.39 0.98
CA PHE A 163 -3.21 -22.53 2.43
C PHE A 163 -4.27 -23.51 2.89
N LEU A 164 -5.53 -23.32 2.50
CA LEU A 164 -6.62 -24.20 2.90
C LEU A 164 -6.46 -25.65 2.40
N SER A 165 -5.73 -25.85 1.30
CA SER A 165 -5.44 -27.19 0.76
C SER A 165 -4.36 -27.93 1.56
N HIS A 166 -3.37 -27.21 2.11
CA HIS A 166 -2.16 -27.81 2.69
C HIS A 166 -1.95 -27.53 4.18
N TRP A 167 -2.74 -26.65 4.83
CA TRP A 167 -2.50 -26.25 6.23
C TRP A 167 -2.61 -27.38 7.26
N GLN A 168 -3.21 -28.51 6.89
CA GLN A 168 -3.29 -29.72 7.71
C GLN A 168 -1.98 -30.53 7.69
N GLU A 169 -1.14 -30.30 6.69
CA GLU A 169 0.14 -30.96 6.49
C GLU A 169 1.26 -30.18 7.20
N ARG A 170 2.35 -30.87 7.50
CA ARG A 170 3.56 -30.32 8.11
C ARG A 170 4.78 -31.00 7.49
N ALA A 171 5.84 -30.24 7.26
CA ALA A 171 7.14 -30.75 6.84
C ALA A 171 7.86 -31.52 7.97
#